data_AF-A0A382MTJ3-F1
#
_entry.id   AF-A0A382MTJ3-F1
#
_cell.length_a   1.000
_cell.length_b   1.000
_cell.length_c   1.000
_cell.angle_alpha   90.00
_cell.angle_beta   90.00
_cell.angle_gamma   90.00
#
_symmetry.space_group_name_H-M   'P 1'
#
loop_
_entity.id
_entity.type
_entity.pdbx_description
1 polymer ?
#
loop_
_entity_poly.entity_id
_entity_poly.type
_entity_poly.pdbx_seq_one_letter_code
_entity_poly.pdbx_strand_id
1 'polypeptide(L)' 'NSNIVIWKTILDRYRSEVLQGQLLLIKGIVEREGEVVHVVASHIQDLSYKLGDLSKTNRDLSLSSRNFH' A
#
# COMPACT_ATOMS: atom_id res chain seq x y z
N ASN A 1 1.73 -4.44 -13.82
CA ASN A 1 1.81 -3.15 -13.09
C ASN A 1 0.53 -3.01 -12.28
N SER A 2 0.60 -2.59 -11.02
CA SER A 2 -0.57 -2.48 -10.15
C SER A 2 -0.68 -1.08 -9.56
N ASN A 3 -1.74 -0.37 -9.87
CA ASN A 3 -2.04 0.96 -9.35
C ASN A 3 -3.11 0.86 -8.26
N ILE A 4 -2.90 1.57 -7.15
CA ILE A 4 -3.90 1.66 -6.08
C ILE A 4 -4.60 3.01 -6.20
N VAL A 5 -5.91 2.98 -6.33
CA VAL A 5 -6.76 4.18 -6.39
C VAL A 5 -7.37 4.40 -5.01
N ILE A 6 -7.05 5.53 -4.38
CA ILE A 6 -7.59 5.93 -3.07
C ILE A 6 -8.46 7.16 -3.27
N TRP A 7 -9.78 6.99 -3.09
CA TRP A 7 -10.71 8.11 -3.12
C TRP A 7 -10.51 9.02 -1.92
N LYS A 8 -10.85 10.31 -2.08
CA LYS A 8 -10.69 11.31 -1.01
C LYS A 8 -11.37 10.92 0.31
N THR A 9 -12.55 10.32 0.25
CA THR A 9 -13.28 9.85 1.44
C THR A 9 -12.55 8.75 2.21
N ILE A 10 -11.84 7.87 1.50
CA ILE A 10 -11.01 6.81 2.10
C ILE A 10 -9.70 7.42 2.60
N LEU A 11 -9.08 8.31 1.84
CA LEU A 11 -7.87 9.02 2.25
C LEU A 11 -8.11 9.83 3.53
N ASP A 12 -9.22 10.56 3.63
CA ASP A 12 -9.53 11.36 4.81
C ASP A 12 -9.78 10.48 6.05
N ARG A 13 -10.34 9.27 5.85
CA ARG A 13 -10.57 8.29 6.92
C ARG A 13 -9.29 7.62 7.40
N TYR A 14 -8.39 7.27 6.49
CA TYR A 14 -7.15 6.53 6.78
C TYR A 14 -5.90 7.37 6.53
N ARG A 15 -6.00 8.69 6.76
CA ARG A 15 -4.96 9.65 6.39
C ARG A 15 -3.64 9.35 7.09
N SER A 16 -3.72 8.96 8.36
CA SER A 16 -2.53 8.66 9.17
C SER A 16 -1.80 7.46 8.60
N GLU A 17 -2.54 6.38 8.32
CA GLU A 17 -2.04 5.13 7.78
C GLU A 17 -1.44 5.34 6.39
N VAL A 18 -2.15 6.04 5.49
CA VAL A 18 -1.67 6.29 4.12
C VAL A 18 -0.41 7.15 4.09
N LEU A 19 -0.29 8.15 4.97
CA LEU A 19 0.85 9.07 4.96
C LEU A 19 2.06 8.56 5.76
N GLN A 20 1.84 7.73 6.80
CA GLN A 20 2.91 7.31 7.72
C GLN A 20 3.27 5.83 7.59
N GLY A 21 2.39 5.02 6.99
CA GLY A 21 2.59 3.59 6.83
C GLY A 21 3.71 3.27 5.84
N GLN A 22 4.67 2.49 6.29
CA GLN A 22 5.72 1.86 5.48
C GLN A 22 5.28 0.52 4.89
N LEU A 23 4.28 -0.13 5.51
CA LEU A 23 3.64 -1.34 4.99
C LEU A 23 2.13 -1.26 5.20
N LEU A 24 1.38 -1.26 4.10
CA LEU A 24 -0.07 -1.13 4.12
C LEU A 24 -0.75 -2.39 3.58
N LEU A 25 -1.72 -2.90 4.33
CA LEU A 25 -2.68 -3.87 3.83
C LEU A 25 -3.87 -3.12 3.26
N ILE A 26 -4.16 -3.34 1.97
CA ILE A 26 -5.27 -2.70 1.27
C ILE A 26 -6.27 -3.77 0.87
N LYS A 27 -7.54 -3.55 1.23
CA LYS A 27 -8.67 -4.31 0.72
C LYS A 27 -9.45 -3.41 -0.23
N GLY A 28 -9.86 -3.96 -1.36
CA GLY A 28 -10.44 -3.18 -2.43
C GLY A 28 -10.99 -4.04 -3.56
N ILE A 29 -11.59 -3.37 -4.53
CA ILE A 29 -12.07 -3.99 -5.76
C ILE A 29 -10.93 -3.95 -6.78
N VAL A 30 -10.68 -5.09 -7.41
CA VAL A 30 -9.67 -5.21 -8.47
C VAL A 30 -10.35 -4.98 -9.82
N GLU A 31 -9.88 -3.98 -10.54
CA GLU A 31 -10.27 -3.65 -11.90
C GLU A 31 -9.08 -3.93 -12.82
N ARG A 32 -9.29 -4.67 -13.90
CA ARG A 32 -8.23 -5.02 -14.83
C ARG A 32 -8.50 -4.38 -16.18
N GLU A 33 -7.57 -3.55 -16.62
CA GLU A 33 -7.60 -2.91 -17.93
C GLU A 33 -6.37 -3.36 -18.72
N GLY A 34 -6.57 -4.37 -19.58
CA GLY A 34 -5.48 -5.02 -20.31
C GLY A 34 -4.40 -5.61 -19.39
N GLU A 35 -3.19 -5.04 -19.45
CA GLU A 35 -2.02 -5.46 -18.66
C GLU A 35 -1.89 -4.75 -17.31
N VAL A 36 -2.70 -3.72 -17.06
CA VAL A 36 -2.67 -2.94 -15.82
C VAL A 36 -3.78 -3.41 -14.89
N VAL A 37 -3.42 -3.52 -13.61
CA VAL A 37 -4.36 -3.84 -12.54
C VAL A 37 -4.56 -2.59 -11.69
N HIS A 38 -5.80 -2.12 -11.58
CA HIS A 38 -6.19 -1.06 -10.69
C HIS A 38 -6.88 -1.67 -9.48
N VAL A 39 -6.52 -1.22 -8.27
CA VAL A 39 -7.20 -1.65 -7.05
C VAL A 39 -7.82 -0.42 -6.40
N VAL A 40 -9.15 -0.38 -6.39
CA VAL A 40 -9.92 0.68 -5.74
C VAL A 40 -10.01 0.35 -4.25
N ALA A 41 -9.28 1.09 -3.42
CA ALA A 41 -9.20 0.85 -1.99
C ALA A 41 -10.53 1.16 -1.29
N SER A 42 -11.01 0.23 -0.47
CA SER A 42 -12.17 0.41 0.41
C SER A 42 -11.79 0.37 1.89
N HIS A 43 -10.69 -0.29 2.23
CA HIS A 43 -10.15 -0.34 3.58
C HIS A 43 -8.62 -0.41 3.56
N ILE A 44 -7.99 0.31 4.49
CA ILE A 44 -6.55 0.42 4.61
C ILE A 44 -6.18 0.13 6.07
N GLN A 45 -5.15 -0.67 6.27
CA GLN A 45 -4.61 -0.98 7.58
C GLN A 45 -3.08 -0.84 7.55
N ASP A 46 -2.55 -0.11 8.52
CA ASP A 46 -1.11 -0.04 8.73
C ASP A 46 -0.58 -1.32 9.39
N LEU A 47 0.35 -1.97 8.70
CA LEU A 47 1.07 -3.15 9.16
C LEU A 47 2.56 -2.84 9.41
N SER A 48 2.95 -1.58 9.46
CA SER A 48 4.35 -1.16 9.67
C SER A 48 4.94 -1.70 10.97
N TYR A 49 4.12 -2.00 11.99
CA TYR A 49 4.57 -2.69 13.19
C TYR A 49 5.19 -4.06 12.90
N LYS A 50 4.74 -4.77 11.85
CA LYS A 50 5.32 -6.06 11.42
C LYS A 50 6.70 -5.89 10.78
N LEU A 51 6.99 -4.71 10.20
CA LEU A 51 8.35 -4.41 9.74
C LEU A 51 9.31 -4.29 10.93
N GLY A 52 8.86 -3.80 12.09
CA GLY A 52 9.65 -3.80 13.32
C GLY A 52 10.09 -5.21 13.73
N ASP A 53 9.19 -6.20 13.62
CA ASP A 53 9.52 -7.61 13.88
C ASP A 53 10.44 -8.20 12.82
N LEU A 54 10.24 -7.87 11.54
CA LEU A 54 11.10 -8.33 10.44
C LEU A 54 12.50 -7.70 10.45
N SER A 55 12.63 -6.44 10.88
CA SER A 55 13.91 -5.71 10.94
C SER A 55 14.87 -6.26 12.00
N LYS A 56 14.35 -6.95 13.03
CA LYS A 56 15.17 -7.76 13.95
C LYS A 56 15.77 -8.99 13.27
N THR A 57 15.18 -9.44 12.17
CA THR A 57 15.57 -10.67 11.46
C THR A 57 16.27 -10.40 10.13
N ASN A 58 16.03 -9.26 9.45
CA ASN A 58 16.57 -9.06 8.11
C ASN A 58 16.80 -7.57 7.76
N ARG A 59 18.07 -7.19 7.60
CA ARG A 59 18.55 -5.87 7.17
C ARG A 59 18.44 -5.64 5.65
N ASP A 60 17.62 -6.42 4.95
CA ASP A 60 17.59 -6.44 3.47
C ASP A 60 16.17 -6.42 2.88
N LEU A 61 15.25 -5.67 3.49
CA LEU A 61 14.01 -5.30 2.81
C LEU A 61 14.27 -4.05 1.97
N SER A 62 15.01 -4.21 0.86
CA SER A 62 15.00 -3.22 -0.22
C SER A 62 13.61 -3.19 -0.86
N LEU A 63 12.68 -2.46 -0.24
CA LEU A 63 11.42 -2.09 -0.87
C LEU A 63 11.77 -1.13 -2.01
N SER A 64 12.09 -1.70 -3.17
CA SER A 64 12.29 -0.97 -4.41
C SER A 64 10.99 -0.27 -4.76
N SER A 65 10.87 1.00 -4.36
CA SER A 65 9.99 1.95 -5.01
C SER A 65 10.46 2.03 -6.46
N ARG A 66 9.81 1.27 -7.34
CA ARG A 66 10.09 1.30 -8.77
C ARG A 66 9.53 2.60 -9.31
N ASN A 67 10.40 3.61 -9.39
CA ASN A 67 10.14 4.87 -10.05
C ASN A 67 9.75 4.59 -11.52
N PHE A 68 8.63 5.14 -11.97
CA PHE A 68 8.25 5.16 -13.39
C PHE A 68 8.71 6.47 -14.03
N HIS A 69 9.42 6.34 -15.16
CA HIS A 69 9.50 7.32 -16.23
C HIS A 69 8.63 6.81 -17.38
#